data_AF-A0A7C1Y6P8-F1
#
_entry.id   AF-A0A7C1Y6P8-F1
#
_cell.length_a   1.000
_cell.length_b   1.000
_cell.length_c   1.000
_cell.angle_alpha   90.00
_cell.angle_beta   90.00
_cell.angle_gamma   90.00
#
_symmetry.space_group_name_H-M   'P 1'
#
loop_
_entity.id
_entity.type
_entity.pdbx_description
1 polymer ?
#
loop_
_entity_poly.entity_id
_entity_poly.type
_entity_poly.pdbx_seq_one_letter_code
_entity_poly.pdbx_strand_id
1 'polypeptide(L)'
;QYMSPVAYKLFLLFIWLALVYVLTVFTDLTATTFVQNGGVATSSIFFIVLAVVFGLSINKFKIPLLRASLVFVPLVFVAVWAGQKVPISADIVPAIIAGDPKKTWCIILVIYCFVASTTPVWILLQPRDYLSSYLLYASVLGGFLGILLGGFEITYPAFTGWSVPNTGTLFPILFISVACGACSGFHSIVASGTTSKQLNKETDARAIGYGAMLLEGLVAVVALSTVAMVARGDALVGEPPLVIYGTGMGNFLAALGIPKELGFSFGLMALSAFVLTTLDTATRLGRYIFEEFFSFKKASARYISTFATLALPAVFVLITIKDPAGEPIPAWKAIWPVFGASNQLLAGLVLLVIAVWFRKIGKKVGFVIIPMIFMNVMTLWGLITLLIRSKLSPVGIIAAVLLLLALVLIIEAYRTVRKTIFA
;
A
#
# COMPACT_ATOMS: atom_id res chain seq x y z
N GLN A 1 9.03 -0.42 26.68
CA GLN A 1 8.76 -0.14 28.10
C GLN A 1 7.33 -0.51 28.55
N TYR A 2 6.32 -0.52 27.67
CA TYR A 2 4.92 -0.79 28.06
C TYR A 2 4.34 -2.12 27.56
N MET A 3 5.13 -2.95 26.86
CA MET A 3 4.77 -4.31 26.44
C MET A 3 5.80 -5.30 26.98
N SER A 4 5.36 -6.51 27.29
CA SER A 4 6.26 -7.62 27.63
C SER A 4 7.19 -7.93 26.45
N PRO A 5 8.42 -8.44 26.68
CA PRO A 5 9.35 -8.76 25.60
C PRO A 5 8.78 -9.74 24.59
N VAL A 6 7.96 -10.69 25.05
CA VAL A 6 7.27 -11.67 24.20
C VAL A 6 6.23 -10.97 23.32
N ALA A 7 5.33 -10.17 23.90
CA ALA A 7 4.32 -9.43 23.14
C ALA A 7 4.95 -8.51 22.08
N TYR A 8 6.06 -7.85 22.44
CA TYR A 8 6.79 -7.00 21.51
C TYR A 8 7.41 -7.79 20.34
N LYS A 9 8.06 -8.94 20.59
CA LYS A 9 8.59 -9.78 19.50
C LYS A 9 7.48 -10.33 18.60
N LEU A 10 6.36 -10.77 19.18
CA LEU A 10 5.20 -11.23 18.44
C LEU A 10 4.61 -10.11 17.56
N PHE A 11 4.56 -8.88 18.08
CA PHE A 11 4.10 -7.72 17.34
C PHE A 11 5.02 -7.37 16.16
N LEU A 12 6.36 -7.40 16.36
CA LEU A 12 7.32 -7.21 15.29
C LEU A 12 7.20 -8.29 14.21
N LEU A 13 7.09 -9.56 14.60
CA LEU A 13 6.90 -10.66 13.66
C LEU A 13 5.62 -10.47 12.83
N PHE A 14 4.54 -10.06 13.49
CA PHE A 14 3.27 -9.76 12.84
C PHE A 14 3.38 -8.61 11.83
N ILE A 15 4.00 -7.48 12.21
CA ILE A 15 4.24 -6.36 11.30
C ILE A 15 5.08 -6.81 10.10
N TRP A 16 6.14 -7.59 10.36
CA TRP A 16 7.02 -8.07 9.31
C TRP A 16 6.29 -8.95 8.29
N LEU A 17 5.44 -9.87 8.75
CA LEU A 17 4.60 -10.70 7.87
C LEU A 17 3.59 -9.86 7.08
N ALA A 18 2.99 -8.84 7.69
CA ALA A 18 2.11 -7.89 7.00
C ALA A 18 2.87 -7.08 5.92
N LEU A 19 4.13 -6.74 6.15
CA LEU A 19 4.97 -6.07 5.16
C LEU A 19 5.37 -7.00 4.01
N VAL A 20 5.75 -8.25 4.30
CA VAL A 20 5.99 -9.29 3.29
C VAL A 20 4.78 -9.47 2.37
N TYR A 21 3.58 -9.44 2.96
CA TYR A 21 2.35 -9.46 2.20
C TYR A 21 2.24 -8.28 1.22
N VAL A 22 2.36 -7.05 1.74
CA VAL A 22 2.25 -5.81 0.94
C VAL A 22 3.24 -5.85 -0.23
N LEU A 23 4.47 -6.30 0.04
CA LEU A 23 5.50 -6.47 -0.98
C LEU A 23 5.09 -7.46 -2.06
N THR A 24 4.50 -8.60 -1.69
CA THR A 24 4.02 -9.61 -2.64
C THR A 24 2.96 -9.03 -3.57
N VAL A 25 1.94 -8.37 -3.02
CA VAL A 25 0.82 -7.83 -3.82
C VAL A 25 1.27 -6.73 -4.75
N PHE A 26 1.98 -5.75 -4.21
CA PHE A 26 2.37 -4.58 -4.98
C PHE A 26 3.42 -4.90 -6.03
N THR A 27 4.25 -5.92 -5.80
CA THR A 27 5.15 -6.45 -6.83
C THR A 27 4.33 -7.07 -7.97
N ASP A 28 3.34 -7.92 -7.64
CA ASP A 28 2.50 -8.57 -8.64
C ASP A 28 1.65 -7.59 -9.46
N LEU A 29 1.03 -6.60 -8.79
CA LEU A 29 0.24 -5.56 -9.44
C LEU A 29 1.09 -4.67 -10.34
N THR A 30 2.29 -4.29 -9.89
CA THR A 30 3.22 -3.49 -10.69
C THR A 30 3.69 -4.27 -11.92
N ALA A 31 4.10 -5.53 -11.75
CA ALA A 31 4.53 -6.38 -12.86
C ALA A 31 3.41 -6.61 -13.88
N THR A 32 2.18 -6.83 -13.40
CA THR A 32 0.98 -6.94 -14.26
C THR A 32 0.78 -5.66 -15.07
N THR A 33 0.92 -4.50 -14.44
CA THR A 33 0.80 -3.20 -15.10
C THR A 33 1.88 -2.99 -16.17
N PHE A 34 3.12 -3.40 -15.89
CA PHE A 34 4.23 -3.27 -16.84
C PHE A 34 4.06 -4.16 -18.07
N VAL A 35 3.49 -5.36 -17.90
CA VAL A 35 3.15 -6.25 -19.03
C VAL A 35 1.99 -5.69 -19.85
N GLN A 36 0.95 -5.17 -19.19
CA GLN A 36 -0.21 -4.61 -19.89
C GLN A 36 0.11 -3.28 -20.58
N ASN A 37 0.99 -2.46 -20.00
CA ASN A 37 1.43 -1.19 -20.57
C ASN A 37 2.94 -1.03 -20.38
N GLY A 38 3.70 -1.41 -21.42
CA GLY A 38 5.16 -1.25 -21.44
C GLY A 38 5.64 0.19 -21.34
N GLY A 39 4.80 1.16 -21.70
CA GLY A 39 5.09 2.58 -21.52
C GLY A 39 5.18 2.98 -20.05
N VAL A 40 4.39 2.33 -19.19
CA VAL A 40 4.45 2.52 -17.73
C VAL A 40 5.76 1.99 -17.16
N ALA A 41 6.24 0.86 -17.67
CA ALA A 41 7.54 0.31 -17.30
C ALA A 41 8.68 1.28 -17.65
N THR A 42 8.72 1.77 -18.89
CA THR A 42 9.74 2.74 -19.34
C THR A 42 9.67 4.04 -18.54
N SER A 43 8.47 4.58 -18.34
CA SER A 43 8.26 5.80 -17.56
C SER A 43 8.76 5.63 -16.13
N SER A 44 8.52 4.47 -15.52
CA SER A 44 9.00 4.16 -14.16
C SER A 44 10.52 4.11 -14.07
N ILE A 45 11.20 3.59 -15.09
CA ILE A 45 12.67 3.57 -15.17
C ILE A 45 13.22 4.99 -15.28
N PHE A 46 12.69 5.81 -16.21
CA PHE A 46 13.08 7.23 -16.33
C PHE A 46 12.86 7.99 -15.03
N PHE A 47 11.73 7.72 -14.37
CA PHE A 47 11.39 8.32 -13.09
C PHE A 47 12.40 7.95 -11.98
N ILE A 48 12.82 6.68 -11.89
CA ILE A 48 13.84 6.24 -10.94
C ILE A 48 15.17 6.97 -11.19
N VAL A 49 15.58 7.09 -12.45
CA VAL A 49 16.80 7.82 -12.82
C VAL A 49 16.68 9.30 -12.42
N LEU A 50 15.57 9.96 -12.76
CA LEU A 50 15.32 11.35 -12.39
C LEU A 50 15.32 11.56 -10.88
N ALA A 51 14.74 10.63 -10.10
CA ALA A 51 14.75 10.69 -8.65
C ALA A 51 16.18 10.63 -8.09
N VAL A 52 17.05 9.76 -8.61
CA VAL A 52 18.46 9.70 -8.19
C VAL A 52 19.17 11.01 -8.50
N VAL A 53 18.98 11.56 -9.71
CA VAL A 53 19.62 12.84 -10.10
C VAL A 53 19.08 14.00 -9.26
N PHE A 54 17.78 14.04 -8.96
CA PHE A 54 17.18 15.02 -8.06
C PHE A 54 17.76 14.93 -6.64
N GLY A 55 17.89 13.71 -6.10
CA GLY A 55 18.51 13.45 -4.81
C GLY A 55 19.95 13.95 -4.72
N LEU A 56 20.75 13.69 -5.76
CA LEU A 56 22.12 14.19 -5.88
C LEU A 56 22.15 15.73 -6.02
N SER A 57 21.24 16.31 -6.80
CA SER A 57 21.13 17.76 -7.03
C SER A 57 20.96 18.54 -5.72
N ILE A 58 20.07 18.06 -4.84
CA ILE A 58 19.79 18.72 -3.57
C ILE A 58 20.88 18.39 -2.53
N ASN A 59 21.24 17.11 -2.38
CA ASN A 59 22.07 16.69 -1.25
C ASN A 59 23.57 16.85 -1.50
N LYS A 60 24.04 16.62 -2.74
CA LYS A 60 25.46 16.71 -3.10
C LYS A 60 25.80 18.07 -3.70
N PHE A 61 24.99 18.53 -4.67
CA PHE A 61 25.23 19.82 -5.35
C PHE A 61 24.60 21.03 -4.65
N LYS A 62 23.85 20.81 -3.56
CA LYS A 62 23.25 21.86 -2.72
C LYS A 62 22.35 22.83 -3.50
N ILE A 63 21.75 22.37 -4.59
CA ILE A 63 20.77 23.16 -5.34
C ILE A 63 19.55 23.38 -4.43
N PRO A 64 19.06 24.63 -4.26
CA PRO A 64 17.88 24.90 -3.46
C PRO A 64 16.68 24.09 -3.93
N LEU A 65 15.91 23.51 -2.99
CA LEU A 65 14.76 22.65 -3.27
C LEU A 65 13.85 23.26 -4.34
N LEU A 66 13.45 24.52 -4.18
CA LEU A 66 12.57 25.19 -5.13
C LEU A 66 13.10 25.18 -6.58
N ARG A 67 14.39 25.49 -6.77
CA ARG A 67 15.01 25.51 -8.11
C ARG A 67 15.09 24.11 -8.71
N ALA A 68 15.44 23.11 -7.90
CA ALA A 68 15.43 21.73 -8.34
C ALA A 68 14.00 21.31 -8.72
N SER A 69 13.00 21.62 -7.91
CA SER A 69 11.60 21.24 -8.18
C SER A 69 11.05 21.88 -9.46
N LEU A 70 11.37 23.15 -9.73
CA LEU A 70 10.98 23.82 -10.97
C LEU A 70 11.53 23.14 -12.23
N VAL A 71 12.61 22.37 -12.13
CA VAL A 71 13.19 21.61 -13.24
C VAL A 71 12.68 20.17 -13.24
N PHE A 72 12.81 19.46 -12.12
CA PHE A 72 12.55 18.03 -12.06
C PHE A 72 11.07 17.67 -12.05
N VAL A 73 10.19 18.52 -11.53
CA VAL A 73 8.74 18.26 -11.56
C VAL A 73 8.23 18.27 -13.01
N PRO A 74 8.51 19.28 -13.87
CA PRO A 74 8.17 19.18 -15.29
C PRO A 74 8.81 17.98 -16.00
N LEU A 75 10.08 17.66 -15.69
CA LEU A 75 10.77 16.50 -16.28
C LEU A 75 10.10 15.17 -15.95
N VAL A 76 9.43 15.06 -14.80
CA VAL A 76 8.63 13.88 -14.46
C VAL A 76 7.47 13.68 -15.44
N PHE A 77 6.75 14.75 -15.80
CA PHE A 77 5.66 14.67 -16.79
C PHE A 77 6.22 14.37 -18.19
N VAL A 78 7.37 14.95 -18.53
CA VAL A 78 8.08 14.62 -19.78
C VAL A 78 8.52 13.15 -19.79
N ALA A 79 9.00 12.61 -18.67
CA ALA A 79 9.40 11.20 -18.55
C ALA A 79 8.21 10.26 -18.72
N VAL A 80 7.04 10.61 -18.17
CA VAL A 80 5.79 9.88 -18.40
C VAL A 80 5.43 9.90 -19.88
N TRP A 81 5.43 11.07 -20.52
CA TRP A 81 5.11 11.20 -21.94
C TRP A 81 6.11 10.45 -22.83
N ALA A 82 7.41 10.59 -22.58
CA ALA A 82 8.48 9.94 -23.34
C ALA A 82 8.46 8.41 -23.15
N GLY A 83 8.16 7.94 -21.93
CA GLY A 83 8.05 6.51 -21.66
C GLY A 83 6.94 5.84 -22.46
N GLN A 84 5.82 6.54 -22.70
CA GLN A 84 4.75 6.04 -23.58
C GLN A 84 5.17 5.96 -25.07
N LYS A 85 6.19 6.72 -25.49
CA LYS A 85 6.71 6.67 -26.88
C LYS A 85 7.71 5.55 -27.11
N VAL A 86 8.33 5.03 -26.05
CA VAL A 86 9.33 3.96 -26.11
C VAL A 86 8.93 2.83 -25.15
N PRO A 87 7.80 2.14 -25.39
CA PRO A 87 7.30 1.13 -24.46
C PRO A 87 8.20 -0.11 -24.46
N ILE A 88 8.61 -0.55 -23.27
CA ILE A 88 9.22 -1.88 -23.10
C ILE A 88 8.07 -2.89 -23.06
N SER A 89 7.61 -3.32 -24.23
CA SER A 89 6.49 -4.28 -24.35
C SER A 89 6.87 -5.67 -23.84
N ALA A 90 5.87 -6.47 -23.52
CA ALA A 90 6.05 -7.85 -23.06
C ALA A 90 6.82 -8.71 -24.07
N ASP A 91 6.76 -8.39 -25.36
CA ASP A 91 7.46 -9.12 -26.44
C ASP A 91 8.97 -8.89 -26.43
N ILE A 92 9.40 -7.72 -25.92
CA ILE A 92 10.82 -7.33 -25.84
C ILE A 92 11.45 -7.88 -24.55
N VAL A 93 10.65 -8.07 -23.50
CA VAL A 93 11.12 -8.55 -22.20
C VAL A 93 11.39 -10.05 -22.29
N PRO A 94 12.65 -10.50 -22.14
CA PRO A 94 12.95 -11.92 -22.22
C PRO A 94 12.18 -12.69 -21.15
N ALA A 95 11.42 -13.71 -21.55
CA ALA A 95 10.62 -14.54 -20.64
C ALA A 95 11.49 -15.55 -19.87
N ILE A 96 12.56 -15.07 -19.24
CA ILE A 96 13.63 -15.85 -18.60
C ILE A 96 13.07 -16.71 -17.46
N ILE A 97 12.10 -16.18 -16.72
CA ILE A 97 11.52 -16.87 -15.56
C ILE A 97 10.25 -17.61 -15.97
N ALA A 98 10.36 -18.93 -16.08
CA ALA A 98 9.25 -19.85 -16.37
C ALA A 98 8.44 -19.50 -17.63
N GLY A 99 9.06 -18.85 -18.63
CA GLY A 99 8.39 -18.48 -19.88
C GLY A 99 7.36 -17.35 -19.73
N ASP A 100 7.38 -16.60 -18.63
CA ASP A 100 6.40 -15.54 -18.33
C ASP A 100 7.09 -14.16 -18.16
N PRO A 101 6.84 -13.18 -19.05
CA PRO A 101 7.34 -11.82 -18.92
C PRO A 101 6.95 -11.15 -17.60
N LYS A 102 5.75 -11.47 -17.06
CA LYS A 102 5.29 -10.93 -15.78
C LYS A 102 6.18 -11.42 -14.64
N LYS A 103 6.49 -12.71 -14.59
CA LYS A 103 7.38 -13.28 -13.57
C LYS A 103 8.79 -12.71 -13.67
N THR A 104 9.26 -12.44 -14.88
CA THR A 104 10.53 -11.74 -15.10
C THR A 104 10.51 -10.34 -14.49
N TRP A 105 9.45 -9.56 -14.74
CA TRP A 105 9.26 -8.26 -14.09
C TRP A 105 9.17 -8.34 -12.58
N CYS A 106 8.48 -9.34 -12.01
CA CYS A 106 8.44 -9.55 -10.56
C CYS A 106 9.85 -9.68 -9.97
N ILE A 107 10.74 -10.44 -10.60
CA ILE A 107 12.13 -10.60 -10.14
C ILE A 107 12.93 -9.32 -10.30
N ILE A 108 12.78 -8.60 -11.42
CA ILE A 108 13.41 -7.29 -11.63
C ILE A 108 12.99 -6.31 -10.52
N LEU A 109 11.70 -6.27 -10.18
CA LEU A 109 11.16 -5.40 -9.13
C LEU A 109 11.66 -5.80 -7.73
N VAL A 110 11.79 -7.10 -7.44
CA VAL A 110 12.39 -7.57 -6.18
C VAL A 110 13.87 -7.15 -6.07
N ILE A 111 14.65 -7.32 -7.14
CA ILE A 111 16.05 -6.88 -7.20
C ILE A 111 16.13 -5.36 -7.01
N TYR A 112 15.25 -4.63 -7.69
CA TYR A 112 15.13 -3.19 -7.52
C TYR A 112 14.84 -2.80 -6.07
N CYS A 113 13.87 -3.44 -5.40
CA CYS A 113 13.53 -3.19 -4.00
C CYS A 113 14.72 -3.46 -3.07
N PHE A 114 15.53 -4.47 -3.37
CA PHE A 114 16.75 -4.76 -2.62
C PHE A 114 17.74 -3.59 -2.70
N VAL A 115 18.03 -3.11 -3.90
CA VAL A 115 18.90 -1.95 -4.13
C VAL A 115 18.32 -0.70 -3.47
N ALA A 116 17.02 -0.46 -3.67
CA ALA A 116 16.33 0.70 -3.17
C ALA A 116 16.34 0.76 -1.63
N SER A 117 16.12 -0.35 -0.94
CA SER A 117 16.08 -0.43 0.54
C SER A 117 17.46 -0.29 1.20
N THR A 118 18.50 -0.82 0.56
CA THR A 118 19.88 -0.79 1.07
C THR A 118 20.59 0.54 0.82
N THR A 119 20.11 1.29 -0.18
CA THR A 119 20.57 2.64 -0.51
C THR A 119 20.13 3.68 0.53
N PRO A 120 20.96 4.70 0.85
CA PRO A 120 20.55 5.83 1.68
C PRO A 120 19.24 6.49 1.23
N VAL A 121 18.39 6.86 2.20
CA VAL A 121 17.04 7.41 1.97
C VAL A 121 17.05 8.64 1.06
N TRP A 122 18.05 9.51 1.22
CA TRP A 122 18.17 10.77 0.47
C TRP A 122 18.54 10.59 -1.02
N ILE A 123 19.04 9.42 -1.43
CA ILE A 123 19.42 9.16 -2.82
C ILE A 123 18.20 8.76 -3.64
N LEU A 124 17.31 7.92 -3.09
CA LEU A 124 16.22 7.35 -3.85
C LEU A 124 14.85 7.56 -3.19
N LEU A 125 14.60 6.99 -2.01
CA LEU A 125 13.24 7.00 -1.42
C LEU A 125 12.69 8.42 -1.26
N GLN A 126 13.43 9.32 -0.61
CA GLN A 126 12.95 10.67 -0.36
C GLN A 126 12.79 11.50 -1.66
N PRO A 127 13.77 11.54 -2.57
CA PRO A 127 13.61 12.14 -3.90
C PRO A 127 12.42 11.60 -4.70
N ARG A 128 12.24 10.28 -4.68
CA ARG A 128 11.20 9.59 -5.42
C ARG A 128 9.83 9.91 -4.86
N ASP A 129 9.65 9.80 -3.55
CA ASP A 129 8.39 10.11 -2.88
C ASP A 129 8.00 11.58 -3.12
N TYR A 130 8.98 12.50 -3.07
CA TYR A 130 8.77 13.90 -3.35
C TYR A 130 8.27 14.13 -4.78
N LEU A 131 8.97 13.60 -5.79
CA LEU A 131 8.57 13.75 -7.18
C LEU A 131 7.22 13.06 -7.49
N SER A 132 6.96 11.90 -6.87
CA SER A 132 5.74 11.11 -7.09
C SER A 132 4.52 11.83 -6.54
N SER A 133 4.68 12.60 -5.46
CA SER A 133 3.59 13.40 -4.89
C SER A 133 2.98 14.38 -5.90
N TYR A 134 3.79 14.96 -6.80
CA TYR A 134 3.29 15.87 -7.84
C TYR A 134 2.45 15.17 -8.90
N LEU A 135 2.82 13.95 -9.29
CA LEU A 135 1.99 13.12 -10.18
C LEU A 135 0.66 12.80 -9.51
N LEU A 136 0.68 12.42 -8.23
CA LEU A 136 -0.52 12.14 -7.48
C LEU A 136 -1.41 13.39 -7.34
N TYR A 137 -0.85 14.54 -7.00
CA TYR A 137 -1.60 15.80 -6.89
C TYR A 137 -2.23 16.20 -8.22
N ALA A 138 -1.50 16.09 -9.32
CA ALA A 138 -2.04 16.35 -10.66
C ALA A 138 -3.16 15.35 -11.04
N SER A 139 -2.99 14.06 -10.72
CA SER A 139 -4.01 13.03 -10.93
C SER A 139 -5.28 13.28 -10.12
N VAL A 140 -5.12 13.61 -8.83
CA VAL A 140 -6.25 13.90 -7.96
C VAL A 140 -6.97 15.18 -8.39
N LEU A 141 -6.23 16.25 -8.70
CA LEU A 141 -6.82 17.51 -9.16
C LEU A 141 -7.55 17.33 -10.48
N GLY A 142 -6.92 16.69 -11.46
CA GLY A 142 -7.52 16.44 -12.77
C GLY A 142 -8.73 15.51 -12.70
N GLY A 143 -8.64 14.42 -11.91
CA GLY A 143 -9.77 13.53 -11.67
C GLY A 143 -10.94 14.23 -10.98
N PHE A 144 -10.66 15.00 -9.92
CA PHE A 144 -11.68 15.76 -9.20
C PHE A 144 -12.35 16.82 -10.07
N LEU A 145 -11.58 17.64 -10.79
CA LEU A 145 -12.13 18.64 -11.71
C LEU A 145 -12.94 17.99 -12.84
N GLY A 146 -12.45 16.87 -13.39
CA GLY A 146 -13.17 16.10 -14.40
C GLY A 146 -14.53 15.63 -13.88
N ILE A 147 -14.59 15.04 -12.68
CA ILE A 147 -15.84 14.63 -12.03
C ILE A 147 -16.82 15.80 -11.88
N LEU A 148 -16.34 16.98 -11.49
CA LEU A 148 -17.20 18.17 -11.28
C LEU A 148 -17.85 18.69 -12.58
N LEU A 149 -17.23 18.46 -13.74
CA LEU A 149 -17.84 18.82 -15.04
C LEU A 149 -19.02 17.92 -15.42
N GLY A 150 -19.17 16.77 -14.77
CA GLY A 150 -20.29 15.86 -14.96
C GLY A 150 -20.25 15.11 -16.30
N GLY A 151 -21.42 14.62 -16.73
CA GLY A 151 -21.54 13.78 -17.95
C GLY A 151 -21.22 12.30 -17.73
N PHE A 152 -21.12 11.87 -16.48
CA PHE A 152 -20.89 10.47 -16.12
C PHE A 152 -22.12 9.87 -15.45
N GLU A 153 -22.56 8.71 -15.94
CA GLU A 153 -23.66 7.97 -15.33
C GLU A 153 -23.10 6.94 -14.34
N ILE A 154 -23.74 6.84 -13.16
CA ILE A 154 -23.47 5.77 -12.21
C ILE A 154 -24.22 4.53 -12.69
N THR A 155 -23.50 3.63 -13.35
CA THR A 155 -24.06 2.38 -13.90
C THR A 155 -24.00 1.23 -12.91
N TYR A 156 -23.08 1.28 -11.94
CA TYR A 156 -22.98 0.22 -10.93
C TYR A 156 -24.16 0.32 -9.95
N PRO A 157 -24.89 -0.78 -9.65
CA PRO A 157 -26.04 -0.71 -8.76
C PRO A 157 -25.66 -0.21 -7.36
N ALA A 158 -26.44 0.73 -6.81
CA ALA A 158 -26.22 1.28 -5.47
C ALA A 158 -26.31 0.22 -4.35
N PHE A 159 -27.07 -0.86 -4.59
CA PHE A 159 -27.18 -1.99 -3.67
C PHE A 159 -27.25 -3.30 -4.45
N THR A 160 -26.32 -4.22 -4.16
CA THR A 160 -26.26 -5.56 -4.78
C THR A 160 -26.60 -6.69 -3.81
N GLY A 161 -26.86 -6.39 -2.53
CA GLY A 161 -27.15 -7.36 -1.48
C GLY A 161 -26.27 -7.19 -0.23
N TRP A 162 -26.67 -7.89 0.84
CA TRP A 162 -25.93 -7.92 2.11
C TRP A 162 -24.79 -8.94 2.13
N SER A 163 -24.68 -9.79 1.11
CA SER A 163 -23.63 -10.77 0.95
C SER A 163 -23.16 -10.85 -0.49
N VAL A 164 -21.86 -11.08 -0.66
CA VAL A 164 -21.24 -11.30 -1.96
C VAL A 164 -20.83 -12.77 -2.05
N PRO A 165 -21.17 -13.49 -3.14
CA PRO A 165 -20.74 -14.87 -3.36
C PRO A 165 -19.24 -15.03 -3.14
N ASN A 166 -18.83 -16.09 -2.47
CA ASN A 166 -17.42 -16.40 -2.16
C ASN A 166 -16.68 -15.36 -1.30
N THR A 167 -17.33 -14.29 -0.85
CA THR A 167 -16.71 -13.23 -0.04
C THR A 167 -17.34 -13.13 1.35
N GLY A 168 -18.66 -13.32 1.46
CA GLY A 168 -19.40 -13.32 2.74
C GLY A 168 -20.30 -12.10 2.89
N THR A 169 -20.75 -11.85 4.12
CA THR A 169 -21.61 -10.72 4.47
C THR A 169 -20.85 -9.39 4.48
N LEU A 170 -21.56 -8.29 4.24
CA LEU A 170 -20.99 -6.93 4.22
C LEU A 170 -20.22 -6.63 5.51
N PHE A 171 -20.79 -6.99 6.66
CA PHE A 171 -20.10 -6.96 7.95
C PHE A 171 -19.61 -8.38 8.28
N PRO A 172 -18.32 -8.57 8.62
CA PRO A 172 -17.26 -7.57 8.82
C PRO A 172 -16.42 -7.30 7.56
N ILE A 173 -16.72 -7.97 6.44
CA ILE A 173 -15.81 -8.06 5.29
C ILE A 173 -15.49 -6.69 4.69
N LEU A 174 -16.42 -5.74 4.67
CA LEU A 174 -16.18 -4.38 4.18
C LEU A 174 -14.98 -3.72 4.86
N PHE A 175 -14.86 -3.86 6.19
CA PHE A 175 -13.77 -3.27 6.96
C PHE A 175 -12.45 -4.00 6.76
N ILE A 176 -12.48 -5.21 6.22
CA ILE A 176 -11.31 -6.06 6.01
C ILE A 176 -10.82 -5.93 4.58
N SER A 177 -11.71 -6.06 3.59
CA SER A 177 -11.33 -6.07 2.18
C SER A 177 -10.97 -4.68 1.65
N VAL A 178 -11.61 -3.62 2.16
CA VAL A 178 -11.31 -2.22 1.81
C VAL A 178 -10.21 -1.71 2.74
N ALA A 179 -8.96 -1.83 2.30
CA ALA A 179 -7.80 -1.35 3.04
C ALA A 179 -7.58 0.17 2.84
N CYS A 180 -6.98 0.83 3.83
CA CYS A 180 -6.57 2.24 3.80
C CYS A 180 -7.68 3.29 3.58
N GLY A 181 -8.90 3.03 4.11
CA GLY A 181 -9.97 4.03 4.22
C GLY A 181 -10.01 4.73 5.59
N ALA A 182 -11.19 4.77 6.23
CA ALA A 182 -11.44 5.49 7.49
C ALA A 182 -10.49 5.16 8.66
N CYS A 183 -9.85 3.98 8.66
CA CYS A 183 -8.81 3.62 9.62
C CYS A 183 -7.80 2.67 8.95
N SER A 184 -6.49 2.86 9.22
CA SER A 184 -5.44 2.04 8.62
C SER A 184 -4.27 1.80 9.57
N GLY A 185 -3.95 0.52 9.79
CA GLY A 185 -2.77 0.12 10.56
C GLY A 185 -1.47 0.40 9.82
N PHE A 186 -1.43 0.19 8.51
CA PHE A 186 -0.23 0.39 7.70
C PHE A 186 0.27 1.84 7.74
N HIS A 187 -0.66 2.81 7.69
CA HIS A 187 -0.32 4.23 7.84
C HIS A 187 0.37 4.54 9.17
N SER A 188 0.05 3.82 10.25
CA SER A 188 0.75 3.99 11.52
C SER A 188 2.21 3.48 11.47
N ILE A 189 2.48 2.42 10.70
CA ILE A 189 3.85 1.91 10.50
C ILE A 189 4.65 2.92 9.68
N VAL A 190 4.06 3.42 8.59
CA VAL A 190 4.72 4.44 7.76
C VAL A 190 4.96 5.71 8.57
N ALA A 191 3.95 6.21 9.28
CA ALA A 191 4.06 7.41 10.10
C ALA A 191 5.15 7.28 11.17
N SER A 192 5.23 6.15 11.87
CA SER A 192 6.23 5.91 12.91
C SER A 192 7.63 5.57 12.36
N GLY A 193 7.72 4.93 11.19
CA GLY A 193 8.96 4.42 10.64
C GLY A 193 9.68 5.37 9.68
N THR A 194 8.97 6.20 8.92
CA THR A 194 9.52 7.14 7.94
C THR A 194 9.13 8.59 8.21
N THR A 195 7.84 8.92 8.34
CA THR A 195 7.37 10.32 8.43
C THR A 195 7.88 11.02 9.68
N SER A 196 7.77 10.37 10.85
CA SER A 196 8.22 10.92 12.14
C SER A 196 9.69 11.36 12.14
N LYS A 197 10.54 10.70 11.34
CA LYS A 197 11.98 10.97 11.22
C LYS A 197 12.30 12.08 10.22
N GLN A 198 11.31 12.55 9.47
CA GLN A 198 11.43 13.60 8.45
C GLN A 198 10.71 14.90 8.84
N LEU A 199 9.96 14.90 9.95
CA LEU A 199 9.37 16.12 10.49
C LEU A 199 10.47 17.08 10.96
N ASN A 200 10.30 18.38 10.65
CA ASN A 200 11.21 19.41 11.14
C ASN A 200 10.89 19.78 12.61
N LYS A 201 9.61 19.83 12.95
CA LYS A 201 9.11 20.06 14.32
C LYS A 201 7.81 19.31 14.57
N GLU A 202 7.49 19.06 15.84
CA GLU A 202 6.28 18.32 16.24
C GLU A 202 4.98 18.95 15.74
N THR A 203 4.92 20.28 15.66
CA THR A 203 3.73 20.99 15.17
C THR A 203 3.42 20.72 13.70
N ASP A 204 4.40 20.26 12.92
CA ASP A 204 4.21 19.85 11.52
C ASP A 204 3.44 18.51 11.42
N ALA A 205 3.46 17.68 12.48
CA ALA A 205 2.82 16.37 12.49
C ALA A 205 1.32 16.45 12.19
N ARG A 206 0.64 17.47 12.72
CA ARG A 206 -0.80 17.67 12.47
C ARG A 206 -1.06 18.00 11.00
N ALA A 207 -0.34 18.97 10.43
CA ALA A 207 -0.56 19.40 9.05
C ALA A 207 -0.24 18.27 8.07
N ILE A 208 0.87 17.57 8.26
CA ILE A 208 1.30 16.48 7.39
C ILE A 208 0.39 15.26 7.56
N GLY A 209 0.15 14.81 8.79
CA GLY A 209 -0.66 13.63 9.06
C GLY A 209 -2.13 13.83 8.66
N TYR A 210 -2.77 14.88 9.16
CA TYR A 210 -4.18 15.15 8.85
C TYR A 210 -4.38 15.54 7.38
N GLY A 211 -3.49 16.38 6.82
CA GLY A 211 -3.54 16.79 5.42
C GLY A 211 -3.36 15.61 4.46
N ALA A 212 -2.45 14.68 4.75
CA ALA A 212 -2.30 13.45 3.96
C ALA A 212 -3.57 12.60 3.97
N MET A 213 -4.23 12.42 5.13
CA MET A 213 -5.48 11.65 5.23
C MET A 213 -6.64 12.32 4.47
N LEU A 214 -6.72 13.65 4.46
CA LEU A 214 -7.70 14.37 3.64
C LEU A 214 -7.47 14.15 2.14
N LEU A 215 -6.22 14.24 1.69
CA LEU A 215 -5.86 13.98 0.29
C LEU A 215 -6.12 12.52 -0.10
N GLU A 216 -5.83 11.56 0.77
CA GLU A 216 -6.14 10.14 0.54
C GLU A 216 -7.65 9.89 0.48
N GLY A 217 -8.44 10.58 1.30
CA GLY A 217 -9.90 10.57 1.20
C GLY A 217 -10.39 11.03 -0.18
N LEU A 218 -9.75 12.06 -0.75
CA LEU A 218 -10.07 12.52 -2.10
C LEU A 218 -9.66 11.51 -3.18
N VAL A 219 -8.48 10.87 -3.04
CA VAL A 219 -8.05 9.75 -3.90
C VAL A 219 -9.08 8.62 -3.87
N ALA A 220 -9.58 8.26 -2.68
CA ALA A 220 -10.57 7.21 -2.50
C ALA A 220 -11.91 7.55 -3.17
N VAL A 221 -12.36 8.80 -3.10
CA VAL A 221 -13.57 9.26 -3.82
C VAL A 221 -13.37 9.15 -5.33
N VAL A 222 -12.24 9.64 -5.87
CA VAL A 222 -11.93 9.54 -7.31
C VAL A 222 -11.92 8.08 -7.76
N ALA A 223 -11.25 7.19 -7.02
CA ALA A 223 -11.20 5.77 -7.33
C ALA A 223 -12.58 5.10 -7.24
N LEU A 224 -13.40 5.44 -6.25
CA LEU A 224 -14.77 4.91 -6.14
C LEU A 224 -15.63 5.37 -7.32
N SER A 225 -15.49 6.63 -7.75
CA SER A 225 -16.15 7.15 -8.94
C SER A 225 -15.75 6.37 -10.20
N THR A 226 -14.48 5.95 -10.35
CA THR A 226 -14.09 5.11 -11.49
C THR A 226 -14.83 3.77 -11.51
N VAL A 227 -15.04 3.15 -10.35
CA VAL A 227 -15.71 1.84 -10.24
C VAL A 227 -17.22 2.00 -10.40
N ALA A 228 -17.80 3.08 -9.88
CA ALA A 228 -19.23 3.36 -9.95
C ALA A 228 -19.75 3.54 -11.39
N MET A 229 -18.86 3.91 -12.32
CA MET A 229 -19.15 4.06 -13.75
C MET A 229 -18.99 2.77 -14.56
N VAL A 230 -18.57 1.66 -13.95
CA VAL A 230 -18.44 0.38 -14.64
C VAL A 230 -19.76 -0.38 -14.50
N ALA A 231 -20.38 -0.80 -15.60
CA ALA A 231 -21.62 -1.56 -15.55
C ALA A 231 -21.39 -2.97 -14.99
N ARG A 232 -22.39 -3.54 -14.31
CA ARG A 232 -22.30 -4.91 -13.81
C ARG A 232 -22.25 -5.88 -14.99
N GLY A 233 -21.21 -6.69 -15.07
CA GLY A 233 -21.00 -7.63 -16.19
C GLY A 233 -20.21 -7.03 -17.36
N ASP A 234 -19.77 -5.77 -17.26
CA ASP A 234 -18.80 -5.19 -18.20
C ASP A 234 -17.48 -5.98 -18.16
N ALA A 235 -16.82 -6.09 -19.31
CA ALA A 235 -15.50 -6.75 -19.42
C ALA A 235 -14.47 -6.11 -18.47
N LEU A 236 -14.57 -4.81 -18.19
CA LEU A 236 -13.71 -4.08 -17.26
C LEU A 236 -13.81 -4.58 -15.81
N VAL A 237 -14.90 -5.23 -15.39
CA VAL A 237 -15.05 -5.73 -14.01
C VAL A 237 -13.98 -6.78 -13.67
N GLY A 238 -13.48 -7.51 -14.66
CA GLY A 238 -12.45 -8.55 -14.50
C GLY A 238 -11.01 -8.05 -14.63
N GLU A 239 -10.82 -6.81 -15.11
CA GLU A 239 -9.50 -6.24 -15.34
C GLU A 239 -8.78 -5.90 -14.04
N PRO A 240 -7.43 -5.81 -14.05
CA PRO A 240 -6.68 -5.37 -12.88
C PRO A 240 -7.15 -4.00 -12.37
N PRO A 241 -7.13 -3.76 -11.03
CA PRO A 241 -7.62 -2.50 -10.46
C PRO A 241 -6.99 -1.24 -11.05
N LEU A 242 -5.71 -1.33 -11.45
CA LEU A 242 -4.99 -0.22 -12.05
C LEU A 242 -5.53 0.15 -13.44
N VAL A 243 -6.01 -0.83 -14.23
CA VAL A 243 -6.64 -0.60 -15.54
C VAL A 243 -8.00 0.06 -15.37
N ILE A 244 -8.81 -0.40 -14.42
CA ILE A 244 -10.12 0.20 -14.11
C ILE A 244 -9.93 1.68 -13.72
N TYR A 245 -8.98 1.94 -12.82
CA TYR A 245 -8.65 3.30 -12.41
C TYR A 245 -8.17 4.15 -13.59
N GLY A 246 -7.25 3.63 -14.41
CA GLY A 246 -6.78 4.30 -15.62
C GLY A 246 -7.93 4.66 -16.56
N THR A 247 -8.87 3.74 -16.81
CA THR A 247 -10.02 3.97 -17.70
C THR A 247 -10.92 5.09 -17.17
N GLY A 248 -11.19 5.09 -15.87
CA GLY A 248 -11.95 6.17 -15.23
C GLY A 248 -11.23 7.52 -15.30
N MET A 249 -9.93 7.54 -15.03
CA MET A 249 -9.10 8.74 -15.20
C MET A 249 -9.08 9.26 -16.64
N GLY A 250 -9.04 8.37 -17.64
CA GLY A 250 -9.17 8.73 -19.04
C GLY A 250 -10.49 9.45 -19.34
N ASN A 251 -11.61 8.97 -18.76
CA ASN A 251 -12.91 9.62 -18.91
C ASN A 251 -12.96 10.99 -18.20
N PHE A 252 -12.45 11.08 -16.96
CA PHE A 252 -12.44 12.34 -16.20
C PHE A 252 -11.60 13.42 -16.88
N LEU A 253 -10.41 13.05 -17.38
CA LEU A 253 -9.53 14.00 -18.05
C LEU A 253 -10.05 14.37 -19.45
N ALA A 254 -10.80 13.48 -20.12
CA ALA A 254 -11.48 13.81 -21.38
C ALA A 254 -12.53 14.91 -21.20
N ALA A 255 -13.22 14.98 -20.07
CA ALA A 255 -14.12 16.09 -19.75
C ALA A 255 -13.37 17.45 -19.64
N LEU A 256 -12.06 17.42 -19.35
CA LEU A 256 -11.19 18.60 -19.34
C LEU A 256 -10.56 18.91 -20.71
N GLY A 257 -10.93 18.18 -21.76
CA GLY A 257 -10.36 18.33 -23.11
C GLY A 257 -9.03 17.61 -23.33
N ILE A 258 -8.59 16.75 -22.40
CA ILE A 258 -7.37 15.94 -22.54
C ILE A 258 -7.72 14.64 -23.28
N PRO A 259 -6.95 14.20 -24.28
CA PRO A 259 -7.21 12.93 -24.97
C PRO A 259 -7.33 11.76 -24.00
N LYS A 260 -8.36 10.92 -24.19
CA LYS A 260 -8.72 9.82 -23.27
C LYS A 260 -7.56 8.86 -23.06
N GLU A 261 -6.79 8.56 -24.10
CA GLU A 261 -5.63 7.68 -24.08
C GLU A 261 -4.51 8.26 -23.22
N LEU A 262 -4.28 9.58 -23.33
CA LEU A 262 -3.30 10.27 -22.49
C LEU A 262 -3.76 10.29 -21.03
N GLY A 263 -5.04 10.53 -20.78
CA GLY A 263 -5.62 10.48 -19.44
C GLY A 263 -5.55 9.08 -18.82
N PHE A 264 -5.78 8.03 -19.63
CA PHE A 264 -5.62 6.64 -19.23
C PHE A 264 -4.19 6.33 -18.82
N SER A 265 -3.21 6.61 -19.69
CA SER A 265 -1.80 6.36 -19.39
C SER A 265 -1.32 7.17 -18.19
N PHE A 266 -1.80 8.41 -18.04
CA PHE A 266 -1.46 9.26 -16.90
C PHE A 266 -2.03 8.73 -15.58
N GLY A 267 -3.30 8.33 -15.55
CA GLY A 267 -3.92 7.71 -14.36
C GLY A 267 -3.23 6.40 -13.97
N LEU A 268 -2.91 5.56 -14.97
CA LEU A 268 -2.18 4.31 -14.76
C LEU A 268 -0.78 4.58 -14.19
N MET A 269 -0.08 5.59 -14.70
CA MET A 269 1.23 6.02 -14.20
C MET A 269 1.18 6.57 -12.78
N ALA A 270 0.23 7.45 -12.48
CA ALA A 270 0.10 8.04 -11.15
C ALA A 270 -0.13 6.97 -10.08
N LEU A 271 -1.01 6.01 -10.37
CA LEU A 271 -1.28 4.90 -9.46
C LEU A 271 -0.12 3.90 -9.41
N SER A 272 0.53 3.58 -10.54
CA SER A 272 1.72 2.71 -10.57
C SER A 272 2.90 3.30 -9.78
N ALA A 273 3.14 4.62 -9.91
CA ALA A 273 4.16 5.32 -9.13
C ALA A 273 3.89 5.23 -7.63
N PHE A 274 2.62 5.37 -7.22
CA PHE A 274 2.19 5.20 -5.83
C PHE A 274 2.41 3.77 -5.29
N VAL A 275 2.10 2.75 -6.09
CA VAL A 275 2.36 1.34 -5.73
C VAL A 275 3.85 1.09 -5.56
N LEU A 276 4.67 1.62 -6.47
CA LEU A 276 6.12 1.49 -6.43
C LEU A 276 6.77 2.22 -5.24
N THR A 277 6.32 3.43 -4.88
CA THR A 277 6.80 4.11 -3.64
C THR A 277 6.43 3.32 -2.39
N THR A 278 5.28 2.62 -2.43
CA THR A 278 4.87 1.75 -1.33
C THR A 278 5.77 0.51 -1.23
N LEU A 279 6.23 -0.06 -2.34
CA LEU A 279 7.24 -1.14 -2.34
C LEU A 279 8.56 -0.71 -1.69
N ASP A 280 9.06 0.49 -2.04
CA ASP A 280 10.31 1.03 -1.46
C ASP A 280 10.18 1.22 0.05
N THR A 281 9.06 1.80 0.47
CA THR A 281 8.76 2.06 1.88
C THR A 281 8.58 0.76 2.65
N ALA A 282 7.77 -0.18 2.14
CA ALA A 282 7.51 -1.46 2.79
C ALA A 282 8.77 -2.32 2.91
N THR A 283 9.63 -2.34 1.89
CA THR A 283 10.88 -3.11 1.93
C THR A 283 11.82 -2.56 3.00
N ARG A 284 11.91 -1.23 3.10
CA ARG A 284 12.75 -0.57 4.09
C ARG A 284 12.22 -0.71 5.52
N LEU A 285 10.91 -0.59 5.72
CA LEU A 285 10.28 -0.85 7.00
C LEU A 285 10.44 -2.33 7.40
N GLY A 286 10.27 -3.26 6.46
CA GLY A 286 10.44 -4.69 6.71
C GLY A 286 11.86 -5.00 7.16
N ARG A 287 12.85 -4.38 6.51
CA ARG A 287 14.25 -4.43 6.97
C ARG A 287 14.42 -3.92 8.39
N TYR A 288 13.89 -2.74 8.74
CA TYR A 288 14.00 -2.20 10.10
C TYR A 288 13.38 -3.11 11.14
N ILE A 289 12.19 -3.64 10.88
CA ILE A 289 11.49 -4.55 11.79
C ILE A 289 12.27 -5.86 11.95
N PHE A 290 12.87 -6.38 10.87
CA PHE A 290 13.72 -7.57 10.94
C PHE A 290 15.00 -7.32 11.75
N GLU A 291 15.67 -6.19 11.52
CA GLU A 291 16.85 -5.77 12.30
C GLU A 291 16.50 -5.63 13.80
N GLU A 292 15.34 -5.05 14.11
CA GLU A 292 14.84 -4.86 15.48
C GLU A 292 14.50 -6.20 16.15
N PHE A 293 13.83 -7.10 15.44
CA PHE A 293 13.45 -8.44 15.95
C PHE A 293 14.67 -9.26 16.37
N PHE A 294 15.73 -9.26 15.56
CA PHE A 294 16.99 -9.95 15.84
C PHE A 294 18.01 -9.10 16.61
N SER A 295 17.66 -7.84 16.94
CA SER A 295 18.54 -6.89 17.64
C SER A 295 19.89 -6.69 16.94
N PHE A 296 19.87 -6.66 15.61
CA PHE A 296 21.06 -6.42 14.80
C PHE A 296 21.52 -4.96 14.92
N LYS A 297 22.80 -4.75 15.23
CA LYS A 297 23.40 -3.41 15.42
C LYS A 297 24.40 -3.01 14.34
N LYS A 298 24.86 -3.98 13.54
CA LYS A 298 25.89 -3.74 12.52
C LYS A 298 25.28 -3.16 11.25
N ALA A 299 25.95 -2.17 10.65
CA ALA A 299 25.51 -1.55 9.41
C ALA A 299 25.44 -2.52 8.22
N SER A 300 26.21 -3.62 8.25
CA SER A 300 26.17 -4.69 7.25
C SER A 300 24.91 -5.56 7.34
N ALA A 301 24.19 -5.53 8.47
CA ALA A 301 22.95 -6.27 8.64
C ALA A 301 21.88 -5.81 7.63
N ARG A 302 21.99 -4.59 7.08
CA ARG A 302 21.06 -4.08 6.08
C ARG A 302 20.87 -5.01 4.89
N TYR A 303 21.92 -5.68 4.43
CA TYR A 303 21.86 -6.55 3.25
C TYR A 303 21.12 -7.85 3.57
N ILE A 304 21.50 -8.52 4.65
CA ILE A 304 20.86 -9.78 5.05
C ILE A 304 19.40 -9.57 5.47
N SER A 305 19.09 -8.47 6.17
CA SER A 305 17.73 -8.13 6.59
C SER A 305 16.84 -7.73 5.41
N THR A 306 17.39 -7.05 4.39
CA THR A 306 16.65 -6.79 3.13
C THR A 306 16.38 -8.09 2.38
N PHE A 307 17.41 -8.94 2.24
CA PHE A 307 17.28 -10.22 1.57
C PHE A 307 16.21 -11.10 2.24
N ALA A 308 16.27 -11.23 3.57
CA ALA A 308 15.29 -12.01 4.33
C ALA A 308 13.86 -11.46 4.15
N THR A 309 13.70 -10.14 4.14
CA THR A 309 12.39 -9.47 3.92
C THR A 309 11.85 -9.72 2.51
N LEU A 310 12.72 -9.84 1.50
CA LEU A 310 12.33 -10.04 0.10
C LEU A 310 12.28 -11.51 -0.33
N ALA A 311 12.85 -12.43 0.43
CA ALA A 311 12.89 -13.86 0.09
C ALA A 311 11.49 -14.47 -0.06
N LEU A 312 10.60 -14.23 0.91
CA LEU A 312 9.21 -14.71 0.84
C LEU A 312 8.43 -14.06 -0.31
N PRO A 313 8.42 -12.72 -0.48
CA PRO A 313 7.80 -12.09 -1.64
C PRO A 313 8.30 -12.65 -2.97
N ALA A 314 9.61 -12.87 -3.12
CA ALA A 314 10.20 -13.42 -4.35
C ALA A 314 9.67 -14.82 -4.69
N VAL A 315 9.35 -15.64 -3.70
CA VAL A 315 8.72 -16.95 -3.92
C VAL A 315 7.23 -16.76 -4.23
N PHE A 316 6.51 -15.99 -3.42
CA PHE A 316 5.05 -15.87 -3.56
C PHE A 316 4.59 -15.21 -4.87
N VAL A 317 5.40 -14.33 -5.46
CA VAL A 317 5.09 -13.73 -6.78
C VAL A 317 5.27 -14.70 -7.95
N LEU A 318 5.96 -15.83 -7.74
CA LEU A 318 6.18 -16.85 -8.78
C LEU A 318 5.16 -17.99 -8.73
N ILE A 319 4.41 -18.12 -7.62
CA ILE A 319 3.43 -19.19 -7.43
C ILE A 319 2.01 -18.70 -7.76
N THR A 320 1.22 -19.62 -8.29
CA THR A 320 -0.22 -19.45 -8.50
C THR A 320 -0.96 -20.43 -7.60
N ILE A 321 -2.07 -19.99 -7.03
CA ILE A 321 -2.94 -20.81 -6.18
C ILE A 321 -4.24 -21.06 -6.94
N LYS A 322 -4.85 -22.23 -6.78
CA LYS A 322 -6.17 -22.49 -7.35
C LYS A 322 -7.25 -21.89 -6.47
N ASP A 323 -8.21 -21.19 -7.05
CA ASP A 323 -9.38 -20.71 -6.36
C ASP A 323 -10.37 -21.86 -6.06
N PRO A 324 -11.48 -21.63 -5.33
CA PRO A 324 -12.48 -22.67 -5.07
C PRO A 324 -13.15 -23.27 -6.31
N ALA A 325 -13.09 -22.58 -7.46
CA ALA A 325 -13.59 -23.07 -8.75
C ALA A 325 -12.53 -23.88 -9.53
N GLY A 326 -11.29 -23.92 -9.05
CA GLY A 326 -10.17 -24.64 -9.66
C GLY A 326 -9.31 -23.78 -10.58
N GLU A 327 -9.65 -22.49 -10.75
CA GLU A 327 -8.96 -21.56 -11.65
C GLU A 327 -7.66 -21.04 -11.03
N PRO A 328 -6.57 -20.91 -11.80
CA PRO A 328 -5.31 -20.39 -11.30
C PRO A 328 -5.42 -18.88 -11.05
N ILE A 329 -5.32 -18.50 -9.78
CA ILE A 329 -5.24 -17.10 -9.35
C ILE A 329 -3.84 -16.77 -8.84
N PRO A 330 -3.40 -15.50 -8.97
CA PRO A 330 -2.20 -15.03 -8.29
C PRO A 330 -2.28 -15.30 -6.79
N ALA A 331 -1.18 -15.75 -6.18
CA ALA A 331 -1.17 -16.13 -4.76
C ALA A 331 -1.72 -15.02 -3.85
N TRP A 332 -1.40 -13.76 -4.14
CA TRP A 332 -1.84 -12.62 -3.35
C TRP A 332 -3.37 -12.50 -3.21
N LYS A 333 -4.14 -12.90 -4.22
CA LYS A 333 -5.61 -12.84 -4.20
C LYS A 333 -6.16 -13.77 -3.11
N ALA A 334 -5.56 -14.93 -2.91
CA ALA A 334 -5.96 -15.89 -1.88
C ALA A 334 -5.66 -15.38 -0.46
N ILE A 335 -4.60 -14.58 -0.30
CA ILE A 335 -4.16 -14.06 1.00
C ILE A 335 -4.67 -12.63 1.30
N TRP A 336 -5.34 -11.94 0.36
CA TRP A 336 -5.86 -10.57 0.55
C TRP A 336 -6.79 -10.38 1.75
N PRO A 337 -7.76 -11.28 2.02
CA PRO A 337 -8.58 -11.16 3.22
C PRO A 337 -7.77 -11.21 4.52
N VAL A 338 -6.69 -12.01 4.54
CA VAL A 338 -5.79 -12.15 5.68
C VAL A 338 -5.03 -10.85 5.94
N PHE A 339 -4.55 -10.19 4.89
CA PHE A 339 -3.91 -8.89 4.99
C PHE A 339 -4.85 -7.82 5.50
N GLY A 340 -6.05 -7.74 4.92
CA GLY A 340 -7.08 -6.83 5.37
C GLY A 340 -7.31 -6.92 6.87
N ALA A 341 -7.48 -8.15 7.36
CA ALA A 341 -7.69 -8.41 8.78
C ALA A 341 -6.45 -8.06 9.63
N SER A 342 -5.25 -8.35 9.12
CA SER A 342 -4.00 -7.96 9.78
C SER A 342 -3.87 -6.43 9.88
N ASN A 343 -4.16 -5.72 8.80
CA ASN A 343 -4.08 -4.26 8.78
C ASN A 343 -5.05 -3.63 9.79
N GLN A 344 -6.26 -4.16 9.91
CA GLN A 344 -7.23 -3.67 10.89
C GLN A 344 -6.90 -4.07 12.33
N LEU A 345 -6.30 -5.25 12.53
CA LEU A 345 -5.76 -5.61 13.83
C LEU A 345 -4.71 -4.59 14.28
N LEU A 346 -3.78 -4.26 13.39
CA LEU A 346 -2.75 -3.27 13.66
C LEU A 346 -3.35 -1.90 13.98
N ALA A 347 -4.37 -1.48 13.24
CA ALA A 347 -5.10 -0.25 13.52
C ALA A 347 -5.70 -0.25 14.94
N GLY A 348 -6.37 -1.35 15.33
CA GLY A 348 -6.92 -1.54 16.67
C GLY A 348 -5.86 -1.47 17.76
N LEU A 349 -4.68 -2.05 17.53
CA LEU A 349 -3.57 -2.04 18.48
C LEU A 349 -2.95 -0.65 18.63
N VAL A 350 -2.79 0.08 17.52
CA VAL A 350 -2.27 1.45 17.54
C VAL A 350 -3.22 2.38 18.27
N LEU A 351 -4.52 2.29 18.02
CA LEU A 351 -5.53 3.04 18.75
C LEU A 351 -5.46 2.73 20.25
N LEU A 352 -5.21 1.47 20.62
CA LEU A 352 -5.02 1.11 22.02
C LEU A 352 -3.78 1.74 22.64
N VAL A 353 -2.63 1.73 21.94
CA VAL A 353 -1.41 2.40 22.40
C VAL A 353 -1.66 3.90 22.59
N ILE A 354 -2.38 4.54 21.66
CA ILE A 354 -2.79 5.94 21.75
C ILE A 354 -3.72 6.15 22.96
N ALA A 355 -4.68 5.27 23.20
CA ALA A 355 -5.60 5.38 24.34
C ALA A 355 -4.86 5.29 25.68
N VAL A 356 -3.91 4.36 25.82
CA VAL A 356 -3.06 4.24 27.01
C VAL A 356 -2.21 5.49 27.20
N TRP A 357 -1.62 6.00 26.13
CA TRP A 357 -0.79 7.20 26.17
C TRP A 357 -1.60 8.44 26.58
N PHE A 358 -2.74 8.69 25.94
CA PHE A 358 -3.64 9.81 26.25
C PHE A 358 -4.12 9.78 27.70
N ARG A 359 -4.43 8.59 28.23
CA ARG A 359 -4.83 8.43 29.62
C ARG A 359 -3.72 8.85 30.57
N LYS A 360 -2.47 8.45 30.30
CA LYS A 360 -1.30 8.79 31.12
C LYS A 360 -1.00 10.29 31.16
N ILE A 361 -1.21 10.99 30.05
CA ILE A 361 -1.05 12.45 29.99
C ILE A 361 -2.30 13.22 30.46
N GLY A 362 -3.26 12.54 31.10
CA GLY A 362 -4.47 13.14 31.68
C GLY A 362 -5.49 13.65 30.64
N LYS A 363 -5.41 13.21 29.38
CA LYS A 363 -6.33 13.64 28.31
C LYS A 363 -7.55 12.70 28.23
N LYS A 364 -8.67 13.22 27.71
CA LYS A 364 -9.88 12.43 27.44
C LYS A 364 -9.58 11.37 26.38
N VAL A 365 -10.04 10.14 26.59
CA VAL A 365 -9.74 8.98 25.73
C VAL A 365 -10.93 8.43 24.95
N GLY A 366 -12.14 8.91 25.22
CA GLY A 366 -13.38 8.34 24.64
C GLY A 366 -13.39 8.30 23.11
N PHE A 367 -12.85 9.34 22.47
CA PHE A 367 -12.77 9.43 21.01
C PHE A 367 -11.80 8.42 20.37
N VAL A 368 -10.90 7.81 21.15
CA VAL A 368 -9.97 6.76 20.70
C VAL A 368 -10.55 5.37 21.02
N ILE A 369 -11.18 5.22 22.20
CA ILE A 369 -11.70 3.93 22.68
C ILE A 369 -12.84 3.42 21.78
N ILE A 370 -13.75 4.29 21.33
CA ILE A 370 -14.89 3.86 20.50
C ILE A 370 -14.39 3.24 19.16
N PRO A 371 -13.57 3.94 18.35
CA PRO A 371 -12.97 3.33 17.15
C PRO A 371 -12.14 2.09 17.46
N MET A 372 -11.39 2.10 18.56
CA MET A 372 -10.57 0.96 18.97
C MET A 372 -11.40 -0.31 19.18
N ILE A 373 -12.49 -0.23 19.95
CA ILE A 373 -13.37 -1.37 20.21
C ILE A 373 -14.00 -1.84 18.89
N PHE A 374 -14.55 -0.91 18.12
CA PHE A 374 -15.19 -1.22 16.84
C PHE A 374 -14.25 -1.96 15.89
N MET A 375 -13.03 -1.45 15.70
CA MET A 375 -12.05 -2.06 14.81
C MET A 375 -11.60 -3.44 15.29
N ASN A 376 -11.39 -3.63 16.59
CA ASN A 376 -11.05 -4.94 17.15
C ASN A 376 -12.20 -5.94 16.95
N VAL A 377 -13.46 -5.55 17.17
CA VAL A 377 -14.63 -6.41 16.96
C VAL A 377 -14.75 -6.83 15.50
N MET A 378 -14.68 -5.89 14.55
CA MET A 378 -14.74 -6.19 13.12
C MET A 378 -13.61 -7.13 12.69
N THR A 379 -12.41 -6.90 13.20
CA THR A 379 -11.23 -7.72 12.90
C THR A 379 -11.38 -9.15 13.44
N LEU A 380 -11.75 -9.32 14.71
CA LEU A 380 -11.95 -10.63 15.32
C LEU A 380 -13.06 -11.40 14.61
N TRP A 381 -14.19 -10.74 14.33
CA TRP A 381 -15.29 -11.34 13.59
C TRP A 381 -14.81 -11.85 12.23
N GLY A 382 -14.08 -11.04 11.46
CA GLY A 382 -13.68 -11.47 10.13
C GLY A 382 -12.55 -12.49 10.11
N LEU A 383 -11.63 -12.48 11.09
CA LEU A 383 -10.67 -13.56 11.27
C LEU A 383 -11.36 -14.89 11.59
N ILE A 384 -12.40 -14.87 12.44
CA ILE A 384 -13.22 -16.06 12.74
C ILE A 384 -13.96 -16.54 11.48
N THR A 385 -14.61 -15.62 10.74
CA THR A 385 -15.28 -15.96 9.48
C THR A 385 -14.31 -16.56 8.46
N LEU A 386 -13.11 -15.96 8.32
CA LEU A 386 -12.08 -16.46 7.41
C LEU A 386 -11.58 -17.84 7.83
N LEU A 387 -11.35 -18.06 9.13
CA LEU A 387 -10.93 -19.35 9.67
C LEU A 387 -11.98 -20.45 9.39
N ILE A 388 -13.26 -20.17 9.65
CA ILE A 388 -14.36 -21.12 9.41
C ILE A 388 -14.44 -21.49 7.92
N ARG A 389 -14.29 -20.50 7.02
CA ARG A 389 -14.41 -20.70 5.57
C ARG A 389 -13.19 -21.39 4.98
N SER A 390 -12.00 -21.02 5.41
CA SER A 390 -10.73 -21.52 4.88
C SER A 390 -10.27 -22.83 5.51
N LYS A 391 -10.88 -23.28 6.63
CA LYS A 391 -10.57 -24.54 7.32
C LYS A 391 -9.04 -24.68 7.56
N LEU A 392 -8.47 -25.86 7.35
CA LEU A 392 -7.02 -26.13 7.50
C LEU A 392 -6.19 -25.79 6.25
N SER A 393 -6.70 -24.96 5.34
CA SER A 393 -5.87 -24.43 4.25
C SER A 393 -4.77 -23.51 4.79
N PRO A 394 -3.71 -23.20 4.01
CA PRO A 394 -2.69 -22.24 4.42
C PRO A 394 -3.27 -20.90 4.88
N VAL A 395 -4.32 -20.41 4.21
CA VAL A 395 -5.04 -19.18 4.57
C VAL A 395 -5.69 -19.30 5.94
N GLY A 396 -6.34 -20.44 6.23
CA GLY A 396 -6.97 -20.69 7.52
C GLY A 396 -5.96 -20.86 8.66
N ILE A 397 -4.82 -21.49 8.41
CA ILE A 397 -3.71 -21.57 9.39
C ILE A 397 -3.20 -20.18 9.73
N ILE A 398 -2.95 -19.34 8.71
CA ILE A 398 -2.51 -17.95 8.95
C ILE A 398 -3.60 -17.18 9.72
N ALA A 399 -4.86 -17.31 9.34
CA ALA A 399 -5.97 -16.68 10.06
C ALA A 399 -6.07 -17.12 11.53
N ALA A 400 -5.85 -18.41 11.83
CA ALA A 400 -5.81 -18.93 13.19
C ALA A 400 -4.66 -18.33 14.01
N VAL A 401 -3.45 -18.28 13.42
CA VAL A 401 -2.28 -17.66 14.06
C VAL A 401 -2.54 -16.18 14.33
N LEU A 402 -3.09 -15.45 13.36
CA LEU A 402 -3.44 -14.04 13.53
C LEU A 402 -4.52 -13.82 14.59
N LEU A 403 -5.53 -14.69 14.66
CA LEU A 403 -6.56 -14.63 15.68
C LEU A 403 -5.97 -14.85 17.07
N LEU A 404 -5.09 -15.84 17.23
CA LEU A 404 -4.41 -16.09 18.50
C LEU A 404 -3.52 -14.90 18.90
N LEU A 405 -2.76 -14.35 17.96
CA LEU A 405 -1.95 -13.16 18.19
C LEU A 405 -2.82 -11.95 18.58
N ALA A 406 -3.94 -11.75 17.89
CA ALA A 406 -4.91 -10.69 18.21
C ALA A 406 -5.40 -10.81 19.65
N LEU A 407 -5.83 -12.01 20.05
CA LEU A 407 -6.32 -12.26 21.41
C LEU A 407 -5.24 -12.03 22.46
N VAL A 408 -4.02 -12.53 22.23
CA VAL A 408 -2.87 -12.31 23.14
C VAL A 408 -2.60 -10.82 23.31
N LEU A 409 -2.57 -10.07 22.21
CA LEU A 409 -2.28 -8.64 22.25
C LEU A 409 -3.41 -7.84 22.91
N ILE A 410 -4.68 -8.18 22.66
CA ILE A 410 -5.83 -7.57 23.34
C ILE A 410 -5.80 -7.84 24.85
N ILE A 411 -5.41 -9.05 25.26
CA ILE A 411 -5.29 -9.41 26.69
C ILE A 411 -4.16 -8.61 27.34
N GLU A 412 -2.97 -8.59 26.74
CA GLU A 412 -1.83 -7.82 27.24
C GLU A 412 -2.14 -6.32 27.31
N ALA A 413 -2.85 -5.83 26.30
CA ALA A 413 -3.34 -4.47 26.26
C ALA A 413 -4.31 -4.14 27.40
N TYR A 414 -5.32 -5.00 27.63
CA TYR A 414 -6.24 -4.86 28.75
C TYR A 414 -5.49 -4.87 30.10
N ARG A 415 -4.50 -5.76 30.26
CA ARG A 415 -3.65 -5.82 31.46
C ARG A 415 -2.89 -4.51 31.66
N THR A 416 -2.30 -3.94 30.62
CA THR A 416 -1.58 -2.67 30.68
C THR A 416 -2.49 -1.49 31.01
N VAL A 417 -3.67 -1.42 30.38
CA VAL A 417 -4.69 -0.41 30.67
C VAL A 417 -5.12 -0.52 32.13
N ARG A 418 -5.46 -1.73 32.61
CA ARG A 418 -5.87 -1.98 34.00
C ARG A 418 -4.78 -1.56 34.98
N LYS A 419 -3.53 -1.96 34.76
CA LYS A 419 -2.39 -1.54 35.60
C LYS A 419 -2.14 -0.03 35.60
N THR A 420 -2.50 0.67 34.52
CA THR A 420 -2.30 2.13 34.40
C THR A 420 -3.48 2.93 34.96
N ILE A 421 -4.68 2.32 35.05
CA ILE A 421 -5.89 2.97 35.55
C ILE A 421 -6.09 2.73 37.06
N PHE A 422 -5.67 1.57 37.55
CA PHE A 422 -5.85 1.16 38.95
C PHE A 422 -4.56 1.20 39.79
N ALA A 423 -3.48 1.76 39.23
CA ALA A 423 -2.31 2.21 39.98
C ALA A 423 -2.27 3.74 39.91
#